data_AF-A0A945MPG0-F1
#
_entry.id   AF-A0A945MPG0-F1
#
_cell.length_a   1.000
_cell.length_b   1.000
_cell.length_c   1.000
_cell.angle_alpha   90.00
_cell.angle_beta   90.00
_cell.angle_gamma   90.00
#
_symmetry.space_group_name_H-M   'P 1'
#
loop_
_entity.id
_entity.type
_entity.pdbx_description
1 polymer ?
#
loop_
_entity_poly.entity_id
_entity_poly.type
_entity_poly.pdbx_seq_one_letter_code
_entity_poly.pdbx_strand_id
1 'polypeptide(L)'
;MAGSFFHLWLAEQALPMVFADGEPTDQMRAAFAAGAVGPDIGFFPGGPFAFSHRVHLEHCADFLRGLSDGAKSDVERAFVAGWGLHVYTDMAIHPWIESEVVTLLDSGVRPAIPGLWHMRLEWGVDGRLLSQEGMETLWAPELHFPSRGDGSSLLGEVGAGFYGGDAGEGLLKSGATATARWLSRIPKILWWGGHAECRGQRLNPWCAFLFAGLGRKVVGEGLQRWPYFKDAVALASPIKPTDEAWNRVVVLGDKALRSFCDGWQGGFAELGNMDLYRGEVADDRR
;
A
#
# COMPACT_ATOMS: atom_id res chain seq x y z
N MET A 1 -8.89 3.41 -2.56
CA MET A 1 -8.16 2.71 -1.47
C MET A 1 -7.13 1.80 -2.11
N ALA A 2 -5.88 1.90 -1.70
CA ALA A 2 -4.74 1.14 -2.23
C ALA A 2 -4.56 -0.19 -1.50
N GLY A 3 -4.07 -1.23 -2.19
CA GLY A 3 -3.58 -2.45 -1.55
C GLY A 3 -2.45 -2.13 -0.58
N SER A 4 -2.34 -2.84 0.54
CA SER A 4 -1.38 -2.46 1.59
C SER A 4 -0.81 -3.62 2.37
N PHE A 5 -1.48 -4.78 2.41
CA PHE A 5 -0.99 -5.89 3.22
C PHE A 5 0.23 -6.55 2.59
N PHE A 6 0.32 -6.56 1.26
CA PHE A 6 1.54 -7.00 0.57
C PHE A 6 2.76 -6.13 0.92
N HIS A 7 2.59 -4.80 0.99
CA HIS A 7 3.66 -3.90 1.44
C HIS A 7 4.07 -4.18 2.89
N LEU A 8 3.10 -4.35 3.79
CA LEU A 8 3.36 -4.64 5.20
C LEU A 8 4.04 -6.00 5.38
N TRP A 9 3.66 -7.01 4.61
CA TRP A 9 4.33 -8.31 4.61
C TRP A 9 5.77 -8.21 4.13
N LEU A 10 6.02 -7.52 3.00
CA LEU A 10 7.39 -7.25 2.57
C LEU A 10 8.17 -6.45 3.61
N ALA A 11 7.50 -5.56 4.35
CA ALA A 11 8.14 -4.81 5.41
C ALA A 11 8.61 -5.71 6.56
N GLU A 12 7.82 -6.70 6.97
CA GLU A 12 8.24 -7.71 7.95
C GLU A 12 9.46 -8.52 7.45
N GLN A 13 9.52 -8.83 6.15
CA GLN A 13 10.66 -9.55 5.55
C GLN A 13 11.91 -8.68 5.43
N ALA A 14 11.76 -7.39 5.11
CA ALA A 14 12.87 -6.46 4.93
C ALA A 14 13.50 -6.04 6.25
N LEU A 15 12.74 -6.07 7.34
CA LEU A 15 13.15 -5.54 8.64
C LEU A 15 14.50 -6.11 9.13
N PRO A 16 14.77 -7.44 9.10
CA PRO A 16 16.07 -7.98 9.52
C PRO A 16 17.22 -7.60 8.60
N MET A 17 16.94 -7.23 7.34
CA MET A 17 17.94 -6.82 6.36
C MET A 17 18.36 -5.36 6.58
N VAL A 18 17.40 -4.50 6.92
CA VAL A 18 17.62 -3.07 7.16
C VAL A 18 18.29 -2.82 8.51
N PHE A 19 17.93 -3.61 9.52
CA PHE A 19 18.44 -3.47 10.90
C PHE A 19 19.38 -4.63 11.28
N ALA A 20 20.20 -5.11 10.35
CA ALA A 20 21.09 -6.26 10.58
C ALA A 20 22.09 -6.05 11.74
N ASP A 21 22.47 -4.80 12.02
CA ASP A 21 23.45 -4.43 13.04
C ASP A 21 22.85 -4.24 14.46
N GLY A 22 21.53 -4.41 14.63
CA GLY A 22 20.91 -4.30 15.95
C GLY A 22 19.40 -4.45 15.96
N GLU A 23 18.84 -4.92 17.07
CA GLU A 23 17.39 -5.12 17.20
C GLU A 23 16.62 -3.79 17.14
N PRO A 24 15.72 -3.59 16.15
CA PRO A 24 14.92 -2.38 16.10
C PRO A 24 13.91 -2.36 17.24
N THR A 25 13.75 -1.19 17.85
CA THR A 25 12.71 -0.92 18.85
C THR A 25 11.31 -1.05 18.24
N ASP A 26 10.30 -1.31 19.06
CA ASP A 26 8.90 -1.41 18.59
C ASP A 26 8.46 -0.16 17.81
N GLN A 27 8.89 1.03 18.27
CA GLN A 27 8.60 2.29 17.59
C GLN A 27 9.26 2.37 16.20
N MET A 28 10.49 1.86 16.04
CA MET A 28 11.15 1.77 14.74
C MET A 28 10.44 0.76 13.83
N ARG A 29 9.98 -0.39 14.36
CA ARG A 29 9.20 -1.38 13.57
C ARG A 29 7.88 -0.78 13.08
N ALA A 30 7.14 -0.11 13.97
CA ALA A 30 5.90 0.57 13.62
C ALA A 30 6.13 1.74 12.66
N ALA A 31 7.27 2.43 12.76
CA ALA A 31 7.65 3.50 11.83
C ALA A 31 8.02 2.96 10.45
N PHE A 32 8.77 1.87 10.39
CA PHE A 32 9.07 1.16 9.15
C PHE A 32 7.80 0.68 8.44
N ALA A 33 6.88 0.07 9.18
CA ALA A 33 5.56 -0.31 8.67
C ALA A 33 4.74 0.90 8.18
N ALA A 34 4.75 2.00 8.93
CA ALA A 34 4.09 3.25 8.51
C ALA A 34 4.71 3.86 7.24
N GLY A 35 6.02 3.73 7.07
CA GLY A 35 6.73 4.11 5.86
C GLY A 35 6.30 3.27 4.65
N ALA A 36 6.18 1.95 4.83
CA ALA A 36 5.80 1.01 3.77
C ALA A 36 4.38 1.22 3.21
N VAL A 37 3.52 1.93 3.94
CA VAL A 37 2.18 2.35 3.49
C VAL A 37 2.06 3.88 3.39
N GLY A 38 3.16 4.60 3.61
CA GLY A 38 3.22 6.05 3.69
C GLY A 38 2.82 6.77 2.39
N PRO A 39 3.29 6.31 1.22
CA PRO A 39 2.87 6.88 -0.06
C PRO A 39 1.36 6.84 -0.29
N ASP A 40 0.65 5.88 0.31
CA ASP A 40 -0.78 5.63 0.12
C ASP A 40 -1.71 6.31 1.12
N ILE A 41 -1.18 7.09 2.07
CA ILE A 41 -1.98 7.66 3.17
C ILE A 41 -3.20 8.47 2.71
N GLY A 42 -3.14 9.04 1.50
CA GLY A 42 -4.17 9.81 0.84
C GLY A 42 -5.26 8.99 0.13
N PHE A 43 -5.02 7.71 -0.14
CA PHE A 43 -5.99 6.84 -0.81
C PHE A 43 -6.99 6.19 0.15
N PHE A 44 -6.79 6.34 1.47
CA PHE A 44 -7.75 5.94 2.48
C PHE A 44 -8.81 7.02 2.73
N PRO A 45 -10.09 6.66 2.95
CA PRO A 45 -11.14 7.64 3.23
C PRO A 45 -10.81 8.52 4.44
N GLY A 46 -10.64 9.82 4.18
CA GLY A 46 -10.21 10.84 5.15
C GLY A 46 -8.75 11.30 5.00
N GLY A 47 -8.00 10.74 4.03
CA GLY A 47 -6.62 11.13 3.73
C GLY A 47 -6.49 12.19 2.62
N PRO A 48 -5.28 12.74 2.45
CA PRO A 48 -4.97 13.73 1.42
C PRO A 48 -4.74 13.11 0.03
N PHE A 49 -5.81 12.87 -0.72
CA PHE A 49 -5.72 12.23 -2.04
C PHE A 49 -4.72 12.91 -2.99
N ALA A 50 -4.72 14.24 -3.06
CA ALA A 50 -3.82 14.98 -3.95
C ALA A 50 -2.33 14.72 -3.63
N PHE A 51 -1.98 14.65 -2.35
CA PHE A 51 -0.62 14.33 -1.91
C PHE A 51 -0.18 12.94 -2.39
N SER A 52 -0.95 11.90 -2.06
CA SER A 52 -0.61 10.53 -2.48
C SER A 52 -0.59 10.38 -3.99
N HIS A 53 -1.54 11.00 -4.69
CA HIS A 53 -1.57 10.94 -6.15
C HIS A 53 -0.31 11.57 -6.78
N ARG A 54 0.16 12.71 -6.26
CA ARG A 54 1.37 13.37 -6.75
C ARG A 54 2.63 12.61 -6.38
N VAL A 55 2.72 12.06 -5.16
CA VAL A 55 3.83 11.18 -4.74
C VAL A 55 4.03 10.01 -5.72
N HIS A 56 2.95 9.47 -6.28
CA HIS A 56 3.00 8.37 -7.25
C HIS A 56 3.35 8.81 -8.68
N LEU A 57 3.31 10.09 -9.00
CA LEU A 57 3.48 10.61 -10.36
C LEU A 57 4.72 11.49 -10.53
N GLU A 58 5.11 12.18 -9.46
CA GLU A 58 6.03 13.31 -9.50
C GLU A 58 7.12 13.11 -8.46
N HIS A 59 8.36 13.41 -8.83
CA HIS A 59 9.49 13.56 -7.90
C HIS A 59 9.70 12.40 -6.91
N CYS A 60 9.29 11.16 -7.22
CA CYS A 60 9.26 10.09 -6.21
C CYS A 60 10.65 9.80 -5.62
N ALA A 61 11.70 9.83 -6.44
CA ALA A 61 13.06 9.58 -6.01
C ALA A 61 13.68 10.79 -5.32
N ASP A 62 13.47 11.99 -5.86
CA ASP A 62 13.96 13.22 -5.24
C ASP A 62 13.32 13.44 -3.87
N PHE A 63 12.03 13.13 -3.74
CA PHE A 63 11.32 13.21 -2.48
C PHE A 63 11.84 12.17 -1.48
N LEU A 64 12.04 10.91 -1.90
CA LEU A 64 12.62 9.87 -1.05
C LEU A 64 14.04 10.24 -0.58
N ARG A 65 14.88 10.79 -1.46
CA ARG A 65 16.20 11.31 -1.10
C ARG A 65 16.09 12.46 -0.11
N GLY A 66 15.18 13.41 -0.34
CA GLY A 66 14.89 14.49 0.61
C GLY A 66 14.42 14.00 1.98
N LEU A 67 13.61 12.94 2.03
CA LEU A 67 13.22 12.28 3.28
C LEU A 67 14.44 11.66 3.98
N SER A 68 15.30 10.96 3.23
CA SER A 68 16.53 10.35 3.75
C SER A 68 17.49 11.39 4.34
N ASP A 69 17.75 12.47 3.61
CA ASP A 69 18.61 13.57 4.04
C ASP A 69 18.01 14.33 5.24
N GLY A 70 16.68 14.45 5.28
CA GLY A 70 15.95 15.17 6.33
C GLY A 70 15.78 14.39 7.63
N ALA A 71 16.00 13.07 7.64
CA ALA A 71 15.80 12.20 8.79
C ALA A 71 16.87 12.43 9.88
N LYS A 72 16.43 12.80 11.08
CA LYS A 72 17.27 13.18 12.23
C LYS A 72 17.32 12.13 13.34
N SER A 73 16.45 11.13 13.29
CA SER A 73 16.36 10.06 14.30
C SER A 73 16.28 8.67 13.67
N ASP A 74 16.61 7.63 14.43
CA ASP A 74 16.52 6.24 13.97
C ASP A 74 15.08 5.83 13.63
N VAL A 75 14.10 6.40 14.33
CA VAL A 75 12.66 6.20 14.04
C VAL A 75 12.27 6.85 12.70
N GLU A 76 12.74 8.07 12.43
CA GLU A 76 12.56 8.71 11.12
C GLU A 76 13.28 7.92 10.02
N ARG A 77 14.51 7.45 10.25
CA ARG A 77 15.25 6.62 9.28
C ARG A 77 14.51 5.31 8.98
N ALA A 78 13.92 4.67 10.00
CA ALA A 78 13.07 3.51 9.83
C ALA A 78 11.85 3.82 8.94
N PHE A 79 11.18 4.95 9.20
CA PHE A 79 10.08 5.41 8.35
C PHE A 79 10.52 5.62 6.89
N VAL A 80 11.67 6.27 6.67
CA VAL A 80 12.19 6.47 5.31
C VAL A 80 12.56 5.17 4.62
N ALA A 81 13.16 4.22 5.34
CA ALA A 81 13.48 2.92 4.77
C ALA A 81 12.21 2.17 4.35
N GLY A 82 11.15 2.22 5.17
CA GLY A 82 9.83 1.70 4.80
C GLY A 82 9.26 2.39 3.56
N TRP A 83 9.37 3.72 3.48
CA TRP A 83 8.94 4.48 2.29
C TRP A 83 9.69 4.04 1.03
N GLY A 84 11.00 3.85 1.14
CA GLY A 84 11.82 3.31 0.04
C GLY A 84 11.32 1.94 -0.40
N LEU A 85 11.08 1.02 0.56
CA LEU A 85 10.54 -0.31 0.25
C LEU A 85 9.22 -0.24 -0.51
N HIS A 86 8.32 0.67 -0.15
CA HIS A 86 7.08 0.89 -0.88
C HIS A 86 7.36 1.21 -2.35
N VAL A 87 8.20 2.22 -2.61
CA VAL A 87 8.54 2.67 -3.98
C VAL A 87 9.09 1.52 -4.83
N TYR A 88 10.05 0.75 -4.29
CA TYR A 88 10.60 -0.41 -5.01
C TYR A 88 9.59 -1.52 -5.23
N THR A 89 8.63 -1.69 -4.31
CA THR A 89 7.54 -2.66 -4.45
C THR A 89 6.63 -2.28 -5.60
N ASP A 90 6.17 -1.03 -5.66
CA ASP A 90 5.31 -0.53 -6.73
C ASP A 90 5.97 -0.65 -8.09
N MET A 91 7.24 -0.24 -8.20
CA MET A 91 8.02 -0.36 -9.43
C MET A 91 8.11 -1.80 -9.94
N ALA A 92 8.10 -2.80 -9.04
CA ALA A 92 8.14 -4.20 -9.42
C ALA A 92 6.74 -4.78 -9.74
N ILE A 93 5.71 -4.37 -9.00
CA ILE A 93 4.40 -5.00 -9.01
C ILE A 93 3.42 -4.33 -9.96
N HIS A 94 3.39 -3.00 -10.04
CA HIS A 94 2.42 -2.27 -10.88
C HIS A 94 2.48 -2.63 -12.36
N PRO A 95 3.65 -2.82 -13.00
CA PRO A 95 3.70 -3.27 -14.39
C PRO A 95 2.98 -4.60 -14.62
N TRP A 96 3.01 -5.51 -13.64
CA TRP A 96 2.24 -6.74 -13.71
C TRP A 96 0.74 -6.48 -13.51
N ILE A 97 0.35 -5.71 -12.49
CA ILE A 97 -1.07 -5.37 -12.25
C ILE A 97 -1.69 -4.72 -13.49
N GLU A 98 -1.04 -3.72 -14.08
CA GLU A 98 -1.55 -3.02 -15.27
C GLU A 98 -1.67 -3.95 -16.48
N SER A 99 -0.72 -4.87 -16.67
CA SER A 99 -0.82 -5.89 -17.72
C SER A 99 -2.03 -6.82 -17.54
N GLU A 100 -2.34 -7.21 -16.29
CA GLU A 100 -3.52 -8.02 -15.98
C GLU A 100 -4.82 -7.21 -16.19
N VAL A 101 -4.82 -5.92 -15.81
CA VAL A 101 -5.95 -5.00 -16.06
C VAL A 101 -6.24 -4.88 -17.55
N VAL A 102 -5.22 -4.69 -18.39
CA VAL A 102 -5.37 -4.66 -19.86
C VAL A 102 -5.98 -5.96 -20.37
N THR A 103 -5.46 -7.11 -19.94
CA THR A 103 -5.97 -8.44 -20.33
C THR A 103 -7.45 -8.61 -19.98
N LEU A 104 -7.85 -8.18 -18.78
CA LEU A 104 -9.26 -8.22 -18.33
C LEU A 104 -10.16 -7.32 -19.19
N LEU A 105 -9.68 -6.12 -19.53
CA LEU A 105 -10.44 -5.18 -20.35
C LEU A 105 -10.57 -5.68 -21.80
N ASP A 106 -9.51 -6.23 -22.38
CA ASP A 106 -9.48 -6.76 -23.74
C ASP A 106 -10.38 -8.00 -23.90
N SER A 107 -10.53 -8.81 -22.83
CA SER A 107 -11.49 -9.92 -22.80
C SER A 107 -12.97 -9.49 -22.71
N GLY A 108 -13.23 -8.18 -22.66
CA GLY A 108 -14.58 -7.60 -22.69
C GLY A 108 -15.29 -7.55 -21.33
N VAL A 109 -14.56 -7.75 -20.23
CA VAL A 109 -15.13 -7.75 -18.88
C VAL A 109 -15.69 -6.36 -18.54
N ARG A 110 -16.87 -6.32 -17.93
CA ARG A 110 -17.55 -5.08 -17.50
C ARG A 110 -17.56 -4.95 -15.98
N PRO A 111 -17.48 -3.72 -15.44
CA PRO A 111 -17.38 -2.44 -16.15
C PRO A 111 -15.97 -2.17 -16.71
N ALA A 112 -15.86 -1.40 -17.79
CA ALA A 112 -14.56 -1.06 -18.38
C ALA A 112 -13.91 0.14 -17.64
N ILE A 113 -13.65 -0.03 -16.34
CA ILE A 113 -13.08 0.99 -15.45
C ILE A 113 -11.72 0.45 -14.97
N PRO A 114 -10.59 0.86 -15.59
CA PRO A 114 -9.27 0.29 -15.29
C PRO A 114 -8.93 0.33 -13.80
N GLY A 115 -9.11 1.49 -13.16
CA GLY A 115 -8.81 1.66 -11.75
C GLY A 115 -9.73 0.88 -10.79
N LEU A 116 -10.83 0.27 -11.26
CA LEU A 116 -11.60 -0.68 -10.46
C LEU A 116 -10.92 -2.06 -10.47
N TRP A 117 -10.50 -2.51 -11.66
CA TRP A 117 -9.83 -3.81 -11.83
C TRP A 117 -8.48 -3.85 -11.14
N HIS A 118 -7.72 -2.76 -11.24
CA HIS A 118 -6.47 -2.56 -10.50
C HIS A 118 -6.68 -2.87 -9.01
N MET A 119 -7.58 -2.15 -8.35
CA MET A 119 -7.83 -2.35 -6.92
C MET A 119 -8.38 -3.75 -6.62
N ARG A 120 -9.20 -4.34 -7.50
CA ARG A 120 -9.69 -5.71 -7.30
C ARG A 120 -8.56 -6.73 -7.30
N LEU A 121 -7.54 -6.55 -8.14
CA LEU A 121 -6.35 -7.40 -8.17
C LEU A 121 -5.52 -7.21 -6.90
N GLU A 122 -5.22 -5.97 -6.51
CA GLU A 122 -4.50 -5.65 -5.27
C GLU A 122 -5.17 -6.26 -4.05
N TRP A 123 -6.48 -6.01 -3.86
CA TRP A 123 -7.24 -6.57 -2.75
C TRP A 123 -7.35 -8.10 -2.80
N GLY A 124 -7.23 -8.69 -3.99
CA GLY A 124 -7.16 -10.13 -4.18
C GLY A 124 -5.86 -10.72 -3.70
N VAL A 125 -4.74 -10.06 -4.02
CA VAL A 125 -3.40 -10.40 -3.50
C VAL A 125 -3.41 -10.29 -1.98
N ASP A 126 -3.87 -9.17 -1.43
CA ASP A 126 -3.97 -8.95 0.02
C ASP A 126 -4.89 -9.98 0.71
N GLY A 127 -6.05 -10.28 0.13
CA GLY A 127 -6.98 -11.27 0.68
C GLY A 127 -6.38 -12.69 0.70
N ARG A 128 -5.64 -13.06 -0.34
CA ARG A 128 -4.92 -14.34 -0.39
C ARG A 128 -3.78 -14.37 0.63
N LEU A 129 -2.99 -13.30 0.72
CA LEU A 129 -1.91 -13.16 1.70
C LEU A 129 -2.44 -13.28 3.13
N LEU A 130 -3.46 -12.51 3.50
CA LEU A 130 -4.07 -12.53 4.84
C LEU A 130 -4.65 -13.89 5.25
N SER A 131 -4.89 -14.79 4.28
CA SER A 131 -5.37 -16.15 4.51
C SER A 131 -4.25 -17.16 4.77
N GLN A 132 -2.99 -16.76 4.66
CA GLN A 132 -1.84 -17.64 4.89
C GLN A 132 -1.56 -17.83 6.39
N GLU A 133 -0.89 -18.94 6.69
CA GLU A 133 -0.40 -19.21 8.04
C GLU A 133 0.69 -18.21 8.43
N GLY A 134 0.65 -17.74 9.69
CA GLY A 134 1.66 -16.82 10.23
C GLY A 134 1.41 -15.35 9.93
N MET A 135 0.26 -14.99 9.35
CA MET A 135 -0.08 -13.62 8.95
C MET A 135 -0.89 -12.86 10.01
N GLU A 136 -0.98 -13.35 11.24
CA GLU A 136 -1.81 -12.77 12.30
C GLU A 136 -1.43 -11.32 12.65
N THR A 137 -0.15 -10.97 12.54
CA THR A 137 0.37 -9.62 12.78
C THR A 137 -0.19 -8.59 11.79
N LEU A 138 -0.46 -9.01 10.55
CA LEU A 138 -1.02 -8.15 9.51
C LEU A 138 -2.49 -7.80 9.72
N TRP A 139 -3.20 -8.46 10.64
CA TRP A 139 -4.62 -8.17 10.90
C TRP A 139 -4.84 -6.92 11.75
N ALA A 140 -3.81 -6.47 12.46
CA ALA A 140 -3.82 -5.27 13.28
C ALA A 140 -2.41 -4.65 13.29
N PRO A 141 -1.94 -4.14 12.13
CA PRO A 141 -0.59 -3.62 12.03
C PRO A 141 -0.44 -2.37 12.91
N GLU A 142 0.66 -2.32 13.66
CA GLU A 142 1.03 -1.14 14.42
C GLU A 142 1.76 -0.15 13.50
N LEU A 143 1.29 1.09 13.46
CA LEU A 143 1.84 2.14 12.61
C LEU A 143 2.24 3.32 13.47
N HIS A 144 3.45 3.82 13.25
CA HIS A 144 3.95 5.02 13.91
C HIS A 144 4.44 6.03 12.88
N PHE A 145 3.65 7.05 12.60
CA PHE A 145 4.07 8.19 11.78
C PHE A 145 4.88 9.15 12.65
N PRO A 146 6.20 9.31 12.42
CA PRO A 146 7.05 10.07 13.34
C PRO A 146 6.69 11.57 13.34
N SER A 147 6.68 12.16 14.52
CA SER A 147 6.51 13.61 14.73
C SER A 147 7.64 14.17 15.58
N ARG A 148 8.00 15.42 15.35
CA ARG A 148 9.03 16.16 16.08
C ARG A 148 8.45 16.88 17.28
N GLY A 149 9.32 17.36 18.17
CA GLY A 149 8.93 17.99 19.44
C GLY A 149 8.13 19.29 19.30
N ASP A 150 8.20 19.95 18.15
CA ASP A 150 7.42 21.14 17.81
C ASP A 150 6.08 20.83 17.12
N GLY A 151 5.76 19.54 16.93
CA GLY A 151 4.55 19.08 16.27
C GLY A 151 4.63 19.01 14.74
N SER A 152 5.76 19.36 14.13
CA SER A 152 6.04 19.10 12.71
C SER A 152 6.35 17.62 12.48
N SER A 153 6.31 17.18 11.23
CA SER A 153 6.78 15.85 10.81
C SER A 153 7.83 15.96 9.71
N LEU A 154 8.72 14.96 9.62
CA LEU A 154 9.65 14.82 8.49
C LEU A 154 8.88 14.88 7.16
N LEU A 155 7.74 14.19 7.09
CA LEU A 155 6.92 14.10 5.89
C LEU A 155 6.35 15.46 5.48
N GLY A 156 5.88 16.25 6.44
CA GLY A 156 5.38 17.61 6.21
C GLY A 156 6.47 18.59 5.82
N GLU A 157 7.61 18.57 6.50
CA GLU A 157 8.73 19.46 6.21
C GLU A 157 9.29 19.25 4.80
N VAL A 158 9.63 18.00 4.46
CA VAL A 158 10.16 17.68 3.13
C VAL A 158 9.05 17.82 2.09
N GLY A 159 7.85 17.34 2.40
CA GLY A 159 6.72 17.35 1.47
C GLY A 159 6.31 18.76 1.05
N ALA A 160 6.43 19.76 1.94
CA ALA A 160 6.16 21.15 1.60
C ALA A 160 7.07 21.67 0.46
N GLY A 161 8.32 21.18 0.37
CA GLY A 161 9.26 21.56 -0.68
C GLY A 161 8.90 21.02 -2.07
N PHE A 162 8.25 19.85 -2.15
CA PHE A 162 7.91 19.18 -3.40
C PHE A 162 6.45 19.37 -3.81
N TYR A 163 5.53 19.30 -2.84
CA TYR A 163 4.09 19.26 -3.09
C TYR A 163 3.34 20.46 -2.51
N GLY A 164 4.04 21.37 -1.83
CA GLY A 164 3.46 22.60 -1.28
C GLY A 164 2.31 22.32 -0.32
N GLY A 165 1.16 22.93 -0.56
CA GLY A 165 -0.01 22.84 0.32
C GLY A 165 -0.62 21.43 0.42
N ASP A 166 -0.38 20.55 -0.56
CA ASP A 166 -0.89 19.17 -0.52
C ASP A 166 -0.25 18.36 0.61
N ALA A 167 0.98 18.71 1.02
CA ALA A 167 1.73 18.11 2.12
C ALA A 167 1.52 18.83 3.47
N GLY A 168 0.42 19.56 3.65
CA GLY A 168 0.14 20.26 4.90
C GLY A 168 0.06 19.31 6.11
N GLU A 169 0.69 19.67 7.23
CA GLU A 169 0.82 18.81 8.42
C GLU A 169 -0.53 18.27 8.94
N GLY A 170 -1.57 19.12 8.97
CA GLY A 170 -2.91 18.70 9.37
C GLY A 170 -3.54 17.66 8.43
N LEU A 171 -3.26 17.76 7.12
CA LEU A 171 -3.72 16.82 6.11
C LEU A 171 -2.98 15.48 6.24
N LEU A 172 -1.66 15.51 6.40
CA LEU A 172 -0.85 14.31 6.59
C LEU A 172 -1.23 13.56 7.88
N LYS A 173 -1.45 14.28 8.99
CA LYS A 173 -1.94 13.69 10.24
C LYS A 173 -3.32 13.04 10.09
N SER A 174 -4.21 13.66 9.31
CA SER A 174 -5.51 13.07 8.95
C SER A 174 -5.33 11.80 8.14
N GLY A 175 -4.43 11.80 7.15
CA GLY A 175 -4.05 10.63 6.34
C GLY A 175 -3.51 9.48 7.18
N ALA A 176 -2.54 9.75 8.06
CA ALA A 176 -1.99 8.78 9.00
C ALA A 176 -3.08 8.14 9.88
N THR A 177 -3.96 8.97 10.45
CA THR A 177 -5.09 8.51 11.28
C THR A 177 -6.09 7.66 10.47
N ALA A 178 -6.41 8.09 9.25
CA ALA A 178 -7.30 7.37 8.35
C ALA A 178 -6.71 6.01 7.97
N THR A 179 -5.42 5.97 7.63
CA THR A 179 -4.67 4.76 7.26
C THR A 179 -4.70 3.73 8.38
N ALA A 180 -4.28 4.09 9.60
CA ALA A 180 -4.34 3.18 10.75
C ALA A 180 -5.76 2.66 11.04
N ARG A 181 -6.76 3.55 10.96
CA ARG A 181 -8.17 3.18 11.13
C ARG A 181 -8.65 2.19 10.06
N TRP A 182 -8.26 2.37 8.81
CA TRP A 182 -8.72 1.50 7.72
C TRP A 182 -7.96 0.18 7.67
N LEU A 183 -6.65 0.18 7.92
CA LEU A 183 -5.86 -1.06 7.97
C LEU A 183 -6.31 -1.99 9.11
N SER A 184 -6.81 -1.46 10.22
CA SER A 184 -7.44 -2.29 11.28
C SER A 184 -8.87 -2.79 10.96
N ARG A 185 -9.48 -2.33 9.86
CA ARG A 185 -10.85 -2.67 9.43
C ARG A 185 -10.88 -3.54 8.19
N ILE A 186 -10.01 -3.29 7.22
CA ILE A 186 -10.00 -3.99 5.92
C ILE A 186 -9.89 -5.51 6.08
N PRO A 187 -9.01 -6.08 6.93
CA PRO A 187 -8.95 -7.53 7.13
C PRO A 187 -10.28 -8.11 7.59
N LYS A 188 -11.01 -7.38 8.47
CA LYS A 188 -12.34 -7.77 8.94
C LYS A 188 -13.38 -7.68 7.82
N ILE A 189 -13.31 -6.66 6.97
CA ILE A 189 -14.20 -6.50 5.81
C ILE A 189 -13.97 -7.65 4.82
N LEU A 190 -12.71 -7.94 4.48
CA LEU A 190 -12.33 -9.04 3.60
C LEU A 190 -12.74 -10.39 4.20
N TRP A 191 -12.55 -10.59 5.51
CA TRP A 191 -13.01 -11.76 6.23
C TRP A 191 -14.53 -11.91 6.11
N TRP A 192 -15.31 -10.90 6.49
CA TRP A 192 -16.78 -10.92 6.43
C TRP A 192 -17.31 -11.14 5.01
N GLY A 193 -16.58 -10.65 4.00
CA GLY A 193 -16.87 -10.89 2.58
C GLY A 193 -16.50 -12.28 2.06
N GLY A 194 -15.85 -13.13 2.87
CA GLY A 194 -15.35 -14.45 2.48
C GLY A 194 -14.08 -14.40 1.61
N HIS A 195 -13.37 -13.27 1.64
CA HIS A 195 -12.19 -13.01 0.81
C HIS A 195 -10.87 -13.23 1.55
N ALA A 196 -10.88 -13.22 2.88
CA ALA A 196 -9.76 -13.60 3.73
C ALA A 196 -10.19 -14.64 4.78
N GLU A 197 -9.24 -15.46 5.24
CA GLU A 197 -9.45 -16.45 6.31
C GLU A 197 -8.55 -16.13 7.52
N CYS A 198 -9.11 -16.13 8.73
CA CYS A 198 -8.32 -16.03 9.97
C CYS A 198 -8.27 -17.41 10.62
N ARG A 199 -7.07 -17.95 10.84
CA ARG A 199 -6.92 -19.23 11.54
C ARG A 199 -7.54 -19.15 12.93
N GLY A 200 -8.36 -20.14 13.27
CA GLY A 200 -9.09 -20.19 14.54
C GLY A 200 -10.41 -19.39 14.57
N GLN A 201 -10.70 -18.58 13.56
CA GLN A 201 -11.97 -17.84 13.45
C GLN A 201 -12.69 -18.20 12.14
N ARG A 202 -13.61 -19.16 12.22
CA ARG A 202 -14.56 -19.42 11.14
C ARG A 202 -15.75 -18.48 11.27
N LEU A 203 -16.07 -17.76 10.21
CA LEU A 203 -17.38 -17.12 10.12
C LEU A 203 -18.46 -18.20 10.28
N ASN A 204 -19.51 -17.86 11.02
CA ASN A 204 -20.72 -18.67 11.00
C ASN A 204 -21.17 -18.82 9.53
N PRO A 205 -21.38 -20.04 9.02
CA PRO A 205 -21.76 -20.28 7.62
C PRO A 205 -22.95 -19.44 7.15
N TRP A 206 -23.90 -19.14 8.04
CA TRP A 206 -25.05 -18.29 7.75
C TRP A 206 -24.68 -16.81 7.59
N CYS A 207 -23.79 -16.30 8.43
CA CYS A 207 -23.27 -14.94 8.29
C CYS A 207 -22.45 -14.82 7.01
N ALA A 208 -21.57 -15.79 6.72
CA ALA A 208 -20.80 -15.82 5.47
C ALA A 208 -21.74 -15.83 4.25
N PHE A 209 -22.78 -16.67 4.24
CA PHE A 209 -23.75 -16.72 3.15
C PHE A 209 -24.51 -15.40 2.97
N LEU A 210 -25.04 -14.82 4.06
CA LEU A 210 -25.81 -13.59 4.02
C LEU A 210 -24.94 -12.39 3.63
N PHE A 211 -23.78 -12.20 4.25
CA PHE A 211 -22.91 -11.04 3.98
C PHE A 211 -22.15 -11.17 2.66
N ALA A 212 -21.62 -12.35 2.31
CA ALA A 212 -20.94 -12.53 1.03
C ALA A 212 -21.92 -12.48 -0.15
N GLY A 213 -23.12 -13.07 0.00
CA GLY A 213 -24.16 -13.07 -1.04
C GLY A 213 -24.77 -11.69 -1.28
N LEU A 214 -25.25 -11.01 -0.22
CA LEU A 214 -25.83 -9.66 -0.37
C LEU A 214 -24.76 -8.63 -0.70
N GLY A 215 -23.59 -8.68 -0.06
CA GLY A 215 -22.50 -7.73 -0.30
C GLY A 215 -22.00 -7.81 -1.74
N ARG A 216 -21.71 -9.00 -2.25
CA ARG A 216 -21.25 -9.17 -3.63
C ARG A 216 -22.32 -8.75 -4.66
N LYS A 217 -23.59 -9.10 -4.43
CA LYS A 217 -24.67 -8.79 -5.38
C LYS A 217 -25.11 -7.33 -5.34
N VAL A 218 -25.33 -6.76 -4.15
CA VAL A 218 -25.83 -5.39 -4.00
C VAL A 218 -24.70 -4.37 -4.16
N VAL A 219 -23.59 -4.56 -3.43
CA VAL A 219 -22.46 -3.62 -3.47
C VAL A 219 -21.58 -3.90 -4.68
N GLY A 220 -21.22 -5.15 -4.94
CA GLY A 220 -20.39 -5.51 -6.10
C GLY A 220 -21.12 -5.27 -7.44
N GLU A 221 -22.20 -5.99 -7.72
CA GLU A 221 -22.86 -5.94 -9.04
C GLU A 221 -23.79 -4.73 -9.23
N GLY A 222 -24.43 -4.26 -8.16
CA GLY A 222 -25.37 -3.13 -8.20
C GLY A 222 -24.68 -1.77 -8.27
N LEU A 223 -23.67 -1.53 -7.42
CA LEU A 223 -22.99 -0.23 -7.33
C LEU A 223 -21.80 -0.07 -8.29
N GLN A 224 -21.30 -1.13 -8.94
CA GLN A 224 -20.20 -1.01 -9.92
C GLN A 224 -20.48 -0.05 -11.09
N ARG A 225 -21.75 0.32 -11.33
CA ARG A 225 -22.14 1.31 -12.34
C ARG A 225 -21.87 2.75 -11.91
N TRP A 226 -21.53 2.97 -10.65
CA TRP A 226 -21.37 4.29 -10.04
C TRP A 226 -19.90 4.46 -9.63
N PRO A 227 -19.11 5.24 -10.39
CA PRO A 227 -17.68 5.42 -10.12
C PRO A 227 -17.37 5.90 -8.70
N TYR A 228 -18.30 6.62 -8.06
CA TYR A 228 -18.18 7.08 -6.67
C TYR A 228 -17.94 5.94 -5.66
N PHE A 229 -18.46 4.74 -5.92
CA PHE A 229 -18.35 3.60 -4.99
C PHE A 229 -17.22 2.63 -5.36
N LYS A 230 -16.28 3.02 -6.25
CA LYS A 230 -15.21 2.15 -6.80
C LYS A 230 -14.48 1.35 -5.71
N ASP A 231 -14.09 2.00 -4.62
CA ASP A 231 -13.31 1.38 -3.54
C ASP A 231 -14.11 0.30 -2.79
N ALA A 232 -15.37 0.61 -2.46
CA ALA A 232 -16.27 -0.34 -1.79
C ALA A 232 -16.60 -1.53 -2.71
N VAL A 233 -16.78 -1.27 -4.01
CA VAL A 233 -17.03 -2.30 -5.03
C VAL A 233 -15.81 -3.21 -5.19
N ALA A 234 -14.60 -2.66 -5.15
CA ALA A 234 -13.38 -3.45 -5.22
C ALA A 234 -13.21 -4.35 -4.00
N LEU A 235 -13.34 -3.82 -2.78
CA LEU A 235 -13.25 -4.61 -1.55
C LEU A 235 -14.36 -5.66 -1.42
N ALA A 236 -15.56 -5.39 -1.94
CA ALA A 236 -16.64 -6.36 -1.92
C ALA A 236 -16.42 -7.52 -2.91
N SER A 237 -15.58 -7.35 -3.92
CA SER A 237 -15.37 -8.31 -5.00
C SER A 237 -13.92 -8.32 -5.51
N PRO A 238 -12.92 -8.57 -4.64
CA PRO A 238 -11.54 -8.75 -5.05
C PRO A 238 -11.38 -9.99 -5.96
N ILE A 239 -10.35 -9.95 -6.81
CA ILE A 239 -9.99 -11.06 -7.70
C ILE A 239 -8.84 -11.81 -7.06
N LYS A 240 -9.16 -12.92 -6.37
CA LYS A 240 -8.14 -13.79 -5.79
C LYS A 240 -7.20 -14.29 -6.90
N PRO A 241 -5.88 -14.11 -6.78
CA PRO A 241 -4.94 -14.59 -7.79
C PRO A 241 -4.92 -16.12 -7.82
N THR A 242 -4.72 -16.67 -9.01
CA THR A 242 -4.39 -18.09 -9.20
C THR A 242 -3.06 -18.43 -8.51
N ASP A 243 -2.74 -19.71 -8.36
CA ASP A 243 -1.45 -20.11 -7.77
C ASP A 243 -0.26 -19.62 -8.60
N GLU A 244 -0.38 -19.66 -9.93
CA GLU A 244 0.64 -19.13 -10.84
C GLU A 244 0.81 -17.62 -10.69
N ALA A 245 -0.29 -16.86 -10.67
CA ALA A 245 -0.25 -15.42 -10.47
C ALA A 245 0.32 -15.06 -9.10
N TRP A 246 -0.09 -15.78 -8.05
CA TRP A 246 0.45 -15.60 -6.70
C TRP A 246 1.96 -15.82 -6.65
N ASN A 247 2.45 -16.93 -7.22
CA ASN A 247 3.89 -17.22 -7.27
C ASN A 247 4.65 -16.13 -8.02
N ARG A 248 4.06 -15.57 -9.09
CA ARG A 248 4.65 -14.45 -9.83
C ARG A 248 4.75 -13.19 -8.97
N VAL A 249 3.70 -12.84 -8.24
CA VAL A 249 3.70 -11.69 -7.31
C VAL A 249 4.78 -11.86 -6.23
N VAL A 250 4.90 -13.06 -5.64
CA VAL A 250 5.95 -13.35 -4.65
C VAL A 250 7.35 -13.15 -5.23
N VAL A 251 7.61 -13.67 -6.44
CA VAL A 251 8.90 -13.48 -7.13
C VAL A 251 9.19 -12.00 -7.42
N LEU A 252 8.17 -11.22 -7.79
CA LEU A 252 8.31 -9.77 -7.96
C LEU A 252 8.58 -9.07 -6.62
N GLY A 253 7.95 -9.50 -5.53
CA GLY A 253 8.24 -9.05 -4.17
C GLY A 253 9.70 -9.32 -3.77
N ASP A 254 10.21 -10.53 -4.03
CA ASP A 254 11.62 -10.88 -3.78
C ASP A 254 12.60 -10.05 -4.63
N LYS A 255 12.18 -9.67 -5.85
CA LYS A 255 12.96 -8.76 -6.68
C LYS A 255 12.95 -7.35 -6.08
N ALA A 256 11.78 -6.85 -5.66
CA ALA A 256 11.63 -5.57 -5.01
C ALA A 256 12.47 -5.47 -3.74
N LEU A 257 12.46 -6.50 -2.87
CA LEU A 257 13.29 -6.56 -1.66
C LEU A 257 14.78 -6.41 -1.97
N ARG A 258 15.29 -7.14 -2.98
CA ARG A 258 16.70 -7.06 -3.37
C ARG A 258 17.05 -5.67 -3.89
N SER A 259 16.26 -5.13 -4.82
CA SER A 259 16.47 -3.78 -5.35
C SER A 259 16.35 -2.70 -4.28
N PHE A 260 15.43 -2.86 -3.34
CA PHE A 260 15.31 -1.99 -2.16
C PHE A 260 16.56 -2.04 -1.29
N CYS A 261 17.08 -3.23 -0.96
CA CYS A 261 18.28 -3.35 -0.14
C CYS A 261 19.50 -2.71 -0.80
N ASP A 262 19.69 -2.93 -2.10
CA ASP A 262 20.76 -2.29 -2.89
C ASP A 262 20.58 -0.76 -2.89
N GLY A 263 19.35 -0.30 -3.13
CA GLY A 263 19.00 1.12 -3.11
C GLY A 263 19.23 1.76 -1.74
N TRP A 264 18.84 1.09 -0.66
CA TRP A 264 19.02 1.55 0.72
C TRP A 264 20.50 1.72 1.06
N GLN A 265 21.33 0.72 0.72
CA GLN A 265 22.79 0.80 0.91
C GLN A 265 23.43 1.91 0.07
N GLY A 266 22.91 2.15 -1.14
CA GLY A 266 23.35 3.22 -2.03
C GLY A 266 22.72 4.59 -1.76
N GLY A 267 21.97 4.78 -0.67
CA GLY A 267 21.29 6.06 -0.36
C GLY A 267 20.29 6.51 -1.43
N PHE A 268 19.72 5.57 -2.18
CA PHE A 268 18.79 5.77 -3.29
C PHE A 268 19.34 6.64 -4.44
N ALA A 269 20.66 6.74 -4.59
CA ALA A 269 21.30 7.62 -5.58
C ALA A 269 20.93 7.28 -7.04
N GLU A 270 20.79 5.99 -7.36
CA GLU A 270 20.48 5.50 -8.71
C GLU A 270 18.97 5.45 -9.00
N LEU A 271 18.11 5.81 -8.04
CA LEU A 271 16.67 5.81 -8.23
C LEU A 271 16.25 7.05 -9.04
N GLY A 272 15.65 6.82 -10.20
CA GLY A 272 15.05 7.86 -11.04
C GLY A 272 13.63 8.22 -10.60
N ASN A 273 13.14 9.41 -10.98
CA ASN A 273 11.75 9.79 -10.76
C ASN A 273 10.84 8.99 -11.70
N MET A 274 10.12 8.03 -11.16
CA MET A 274 9.21 7.12 -11.87
C MET A 274 7.75 7.52 -11.65
N ASP A 275 6.92 7.34 -12.68
CA ASP A 275 5.47 7.18 -12.53
C ASP A 275 5.24 5.79 -11.92
N LEU A 276 4.92 5.75 -10.62
CA LEU A 276 4.72 4.51 -9.88
C LEU A 276 3.51 3.73 -10.41
N TYR A 277 2.49 4.36 -10.99
CA TYR A 277 1.37 3.62 -11.57
C TYR A 277 1.78 2.79 -12.79
N ARG A 278 2.81 3.24 -13.54
CA ARG A 278 3.24 2.59 -14.78
C ARG A 278 4.57 1.85 -14.66
N GLY A 279 5.37 2.18 -13.65
CA GLY A 279 6.75 1.72 -13.54
C GLY A 279 7.67 2.28 -14.63
N GLU A 280 7.33 3.45 -15.19
CA GLU A 280 8.11 4.13 -16.24
C GLU A 280 8.72 5.43 -15.70
N VAL A 281 9.82 5.91 -16.28
CA VAL A 281 10.41 7.21 -15.90
C VAL A 281 9.39 8.29 -16.20
N ALA A 282 9.11 9.17 -15.23
CA ALA A 282 8.22 10.29 -15.42
C ALA A 282 8.79 11.19 -16.53
N ASP A 283 8.02 11.40 -17.60
CA ASP A 283 8.43 12.28 -18.69
C ASP A 283 8.53 13.71 -18.11
N ASP A 284 9.74 14.30 -18.08
CA ASP A 284 10.04 15.67 -17.57
C ASP A 284 9.30 16.80 -18.33
N ARG A 285 8.30 16.45 -19.14
CA ARG A 285 7.52 17.34 -19.99
C ARG A 285 6.10 17.52 -19.44
N ARG A 286 5.97 18.22 -18.31
CA ARG A 286 4.73 18.95 -17.97
C ARG A 286 5.04 20.31 -17.38
#